data_AF-A0A7Y1VDV0-F1
#
_entry.id   AF-A0A7Y1VDV0-F1
#
_cell.length_a   1.000
_cell.length_b   1.000
_cell.length_c   1.000
_cell.angle_alpha   90.00
_cell.angle_beta   90.00
_cell.angle_gamma   90.00
#
_symmetry.space_group_name_H-M   'P 1'
#
loop_
_entity.id
_entity.type
_entity.pdbx_description
1 polymer ?
#
loop_
_entity_poly.entity_id
_entity_poly.type
_entity_poly.pdbx_seq_one_letter_code
_entity_poly.pdbx_strand_id
1 'polypeptide(L)'
;MKNKKIHNVNDPGFKTPKHYFESVEDRVLDKLKEEDPSINIETPGYVVPDSYFDSLEEKVLDKLDRTIDLKDIQQTGFKAPQGYIDSIEEKILSQLKEDDIVKVIPLFSRRNIIYATGIAAMVVIMLGIFLKNSDDLSIDNLDIELVESYLEQQDIDTYDLASLLSEEDLTDESLGIINDDFSEESLEDYLIDNANIEDIIEQ
;
A
#
# COMPACT_ATOMS: atom_id res chain seq x y z
N MET A 1 -33.47 -19.22 42.54
CA MET A 1 -33.57 -18.28 41.40
C MET A 1 -34.03 -16.93 41.95
N LYS A 2 -33.25 -15.86 41.78
CA LYS A 2 -33.60 -14.51 42.28
C LYS A 2 -34.22 -13.70 41.13
N ASN A 3 -35.48 -13.32 41.25
CA ASN A 3 -36.19 -12.48 40.28
C ASN A 3 -35.77 -11.02 40.45
N LYS A 4 -35.05 -10.47 39.46
CA LYS A 4 -34.61 -9.08 39.44
C LYS A 4 -35.78 -8.22 38.91
N LYS A 5 -36.27 -7.30 39.74
CA LYS A 5 -37.31 -6.33 39.37
C LYS A 5 -36.83 -5.48 38.19
N ILE A 6 -37.64 -5.39 37.14
CA ILE A 6 -37.43 -4.49 36.00
C ILE A 6 -37.55 -3.04 36.47
N HIS A 7 -36.51 -2.24 36.26
CA HIS A 7 -36.53 -0.81 36.52
C HIS A 7 -37.22 -0.10 35.35
N ASN A 8 -38.15 0.80 35.66
CA ASN A 8 -38.78 1.70 34.69
C ASN A 8 -37.68 2.61 34.12
N VAL A 9 -37.29 2.37 32.86
CA VAL A 9 -36.28 3.19 32.18
C VAL A 9 -36.98 4.46 31.69
N ASN A 10 -36.73 5.58 32.36
CA ASN A 10 -37.31 6.88 32.01
C ASN A 10 -36.51 7.63 30.93
N ASP A 11 -35.46 7.01 30.39
CA ASP A 11 -34.68 7.55 29.29
C ASP A 11 -34.92 6.63 28.07
N PRO A 12 -35.69 7.06 27.05
CA PRO A 12 -36.12 6.19 25.95
C PRO A 12 -34.95 5.62 25.11
N GLY A 13 -33.69 5.91 25.45
CA GLY A 13 -32.49 5.38 24.80
C GLY A 13 -32.24 6.00 23.43
N PHE A 14 -33.23 6.70 22.87
CA PHE A 14 -33.14 7.46 21.64
C PHE A 14 -32.86 8.93 21.98
N LYS A 15 -31.64 9.38 21.74
CA LYS A 15 -31.27 10.80 21.78
C LYS A 15 -30.84 11.23 20.39
N THR A 16 -31.48 12.26 19.87
CA THR A 16 -31.05 12.89 18.62
C THR A 16 -29.80 13.74 18.87
N PRO A 17 -28.94 13.94 17.86
CA PRO A 17 -27.86 14.92 17.93
C PRO A 17 -28.38 16.32 18.31
N LYS A 18 -27.50 17.13 18.92
CA LYS A 18 -27.80 18.55 19.14
C LYS A 18 -28.13 19.21 17.81
N HIS A 19 -29.16 20.04 17.81
CA HIS A 19 -29.63 20.79 16.63
C HIS A 19 -30.13 19.93 15.46
N TYR A 20 -30.52 18.67 15.70
CA TYR A 20 -31.01 17.78 14.66
C TYR A 20 -32.25 18.37 13.96
N PHE A 21 -33.30 18.69 14.70
CA PHE A 21 -34.54 19.18 14.10
C PHE A 21 -34.40 20.58 13.52
N GLU A 22 -33.54 21.41 14.10
CA GLU A 22 -33.26 22.76 13.60
C GLU A 22 -32.47 22.77 12.29
N SER A 23 -31.70 21.73 11.99
CA SER A 23 -30.85 21.66 10.78
C SER A 23 -31.32 20.69 9.71
N VAL A 24 -32.31 19.83 10.00
CA VAL A 24 -32.81 18.83 9.03
C VAL A 24 -33.38 19.51 7.79
N GLU A 25 -34.07 20.63 7.95
CA GLU A 25 -34.64 21.37 6.81
C GLU A 25 -33.55 21.87 5.86
N ASP A 26 -32.59 22.63 6.39
CA ASP A 26 -31.46 23.17 5.63
C ASP A 26 -30.72 22.05 4.88
N ARG A 27 -30.45 20.94 5.57
CA ARG A 27 -29.75 19.80 4.99
C ARG A 27 -30.51 19.12 3.86
N VAL A 28 -31.83 19.03 3.95
CA VAL A 28 -32.67 18.47 2.89
C VAL A 28 -32.68 19.41 1.68
N LEU A 29 -32.84 20.71 1.90
CA LEU A 29 -32.82 21.71 0.84
C LEU A 29 -31.46 21.77 0.12
N ASP A 30 -30.37 21.71 0.87
CA ASP A 30 -29.01 21.65 0.32
C ASP A 30 -28.83 20.40 -0.56
N LYS A 31 -29.32 19.23 -0.08
CA LYS A 31 -29.22 17.99 -0.84
C LYS A 31 -30.04 18.03 -2.13
N LEU A 32 -31.24 18.63 -2.10
CA LEU A 32 -32.07 18.79 -3.29
C LEU A 32 -31.43 19.73 -4.32
N LYS A 33 -30.80 20.82 -3.87
CA LYS A 33 -30.04 21.74 -4.74
C LYS A 33 -28.80 21.08 -5.35
N GLU A 34 -28.16 20.17 -4.63
CA GLU A 34 -27.03 19.38 -5.13
C GLU A 34 -27.47 18.41 -6.25
N GLU A 35 -28.64 17.77 -6.10
CA GLU A 35 -29.17 16.82 -7.09
C GLU A 35 -29.79 17.50 -8.32
N ASP A 36 -30.47 18.63 -8.15
CA ASP A 36 -31.00 19.42 -9.25
C ASP A 36 -30.80 20.93 -9.00
N PRO A 37 -29.76 21.54 -9.62
CA PRO A 37 -29.45 22.96 -9.47
C PRO A 37 -30.56 23.90 -9.98
N SER A 38 -31.53 23.40 -10.74
CA SER A 38 -32.66 24.20 -11.22
C SER A 38 -33.77 24.38 -10.17
N ILE A 39 -33.74 23.61 -9.07
CA ILE A 39 -34.66 23.72 -7.96
C ILE A 39 -34.29 24.93 -7.09
N ASN A 40 -35.01 26.05 -7.25
CA ASN A 40 -34.94 27.20 -6.35
C ASN A 40 -36.11 27.18 -5.35
N ILE A 41 -35.92 26.52 -4.21
CA ILE A 41 -36.87 26.54 -3.08
C ILE A 41 -36.34 27.54 -2.05
N GLU A 42 -36.95 28.73 -1.99
CA GLU A 42 -36.61 29.78 -1.02
C GLU A 42 -37.33 29.59 0.32
N THR A 43 -38.48 28.90 0.33
CA THR A 43 -39.24 28.53 1.53
C THR A 43 -39.95 27.19 1.32
N PRO A 44 -40.04 26.31 2.32
CA PRO A 44 -40.82 25.08 2.21
C PRO A 44 -42.28 25.42 1.89
N GLY A 45 -42.85 24.77 0.87
CA GLY A 45 -44.24 25.03 0.44
C GLY A 45 -45.32 24.71 1.49
N TYR A 46 -44.93 24.09 2.61
CA TYR A 46 -45.80 23.78 3.74
C TYR A 46 -45.10 24.18 5.04
N VAL A 47 -45.66 25.19 5.71
CA VAL A 47 -45.25 25.61 7.05
C VAL A 47 -46.16 24.93 8.05
N VAL A 48 -45.58 24.29 9.06
CA VAL A 48 -46.36 23.72 10.16
C VAL A 48 -46.96 24.84 11.02
N PRO A 49 -48.15 24.64 11.63
CA PRO A 49 -48.72 25.62 12.54
C PRO A 49 -47.79 25.95 13.71
N ASP A 50 -47.91 27.17 14.24
CA ASP A 50 -47.17 27.60 15.43
C ASP A 50 -47.36 26.59 16.58
N SER A 51 -46.26 26.23 17.23
CA SER A 51 -46.23 25.28 18.36
C SER A 51 -46.82 23.89 18.05
N TYR A 52 -46.78 23.47 16.78
CA TYR A 52 -47.14 22.10 16.38
C TYR A 52 -46.34 21.05 17.14
N PHE A 53 -45.01 21.18 17.18
CA PHE A 53 -44.13 20.22 17.84
C PHE A 53 -44.18 20.33 19.36
N ASP A 54 -44.37 21.54 19.92
CA ASP A 54 -44.51 21.74 21.38
C ASP A 54 -45.74 21.00 21.94
N SER A 55 -46.83 20.93 21.16
CA SER A 55 -48.08 20.27 21.55
C SER A 55 -48.24 18.85 21.00
N LEU A 56 -47.26 18.35 20.24
CA LEU A 56 -47.33 17.04 19.59
C LEU A 56 -47.36 15.92 20.63
N GLU A 57 -46.47 15.98 21.62
CA GLU A 57 -46.37 14.96 22.67
C GLU A 57 -47.68 14.86 23.46
N GLU A 58 -48.20 15.99 23.93
CA GLU A 58 -49.46 16.05 24.68
C GLU A 58 -50.62 15.49 23.84
N LYS A 59 -50.72 15.86 22.56
CA LYS A 59 -51.77 15.35 21.66
C LYS A 59 -51.65 13.85 21.41
N VAL A 60 -50.43 13.31 21.30
CA VAL A 60 -50.20 11.88 21.12
C VAL A 60 -50.58 11.11 22.38
N LEU A 61 -50.18 11.59 23.55
CA LEU A 61 -50.53 10.99 24.85
C LEU A 61 -52.03 11.04 25.12
N ASP A 62 -52.65 12.21 24.95
CA ASP A 62 -54.09 12.38 25.09
C ASP A 62 -54.88 11.47 24.13
N LYS A 63 -54.37 11.27 22.90
CA LYS A 63 -55.00 10.34 21.96
C LYS A 63 -54.81 8.89 22.37
N LEU A 64 -53.66 8.49 22.89
CA LEU A 64 -53.42 7.13 23.41
C LEU A 64 -54.35 6.84 24.60
N ASP A 65 -54.46 7.76 25.54
CA ASP A 65 -55.31 7.64 26.72
C ASP A 65 -56.80 7.58 26.35
N ARG A 66 -57.22 8.30 25.29
CA ARG A 66 -58.62 8.31 24.83
C ARG A 66 -59.00 7.13 23.94
N THR A 67 -58.05 6.56 23.20
CA THR A 67 -58.35 5.53 22.17
C THR A 67 -58.06 4.11 22.64
N ILE A 68 -57.29 3.93 23.71
CA ILE A 68 -56.78 2.62 24.11
C ILE A 68 -56.85 2.48 25.64
N ASP A 69 -57.96 1.93 26.14
CA ASP A 69 -57.94 1.27 27.45
C ASP A 69 -57.05 0.02 27.33
N LEU A 70 -55.75 0.18 27.57
CA LEU A 70 -54.74 -0.90 27.49
C LEU A 70 -55.08 -2.12 28.36
N LYS A 71 -56.02 -1.96 29.30
CA LYS A 71 -56.53 -3.02 30.17
C LYS A 71 -57.47 -3.99 29.46
N ASP A 72 -58.11 -3.58 28.36
CA ASP A 72 -59.08 -4.40 27.62
C ASP A 72 -58.48 -5.06 26.37
N ILE A 73 -57.22 -4.76 26.02
CA ILE A 73 -56.52 -5.39 24.89
C ILE A 73 -55.98 -6.75 25.33
N GLN A 74 -56.81 -7.78 25.22
CA GLN A 74 -56.40 -9.16 25.53
C GLN A 74 -55.57 -9.80 24.40
N GLN A 75 -55.54 -9.20 23.21
CA GLN A 75 -54.88 -9.77 22.02
C GLN A 75 -54.24 -8.66 21.19
N THR A 76 -53.03 -8.92 20.69
CA THR A 76 -52.37 -8.03 19.73
C THR A 76 -53.23 -7.88 18.48
N GLY A 77 -53.46 -6.64 18.03
CA GLY A 77 -54.26 -6.36 16.83
C GLY A 77 -53.69 -6.99 15.55
N PHE A 78 -52.44 -7.44 15.59
CA PHE A 78 -51.81 -8.22 14.54
C PHE A 78 -51.68 -9.67 14.99
N LYS A 79 -52.27 -10.56 14.20
CA LYS A 79 -52.08 -12.01 14.28
C LYS A 79 -51.35 -12.46 13.03
N ALA A 80 -50.33 -13.29 13.20
CA ALA A 80 -49.71 -13.96 12.07
C ALA A 80 -50.75 -14.91 11.41
N PRO A 81 -50.71 -15.10 10.08
CA PRO A 81 -51.51 -16.10 9.41
C PRO A 81 -51.30 -17.49 10.03
N GLN A 82 -52.35 -18.31 10.04
CA GLN A 82 -52.29 -19.66 10.57
C GLN A 82 -51.21 -20.46 9.85
N GLY A 83 -50.30 -21.10 10.60
CA GLY A 83 -49.20 -21.90 10.04
C GLY A 83 -48.04 -21.08 9.44
N TYR A 84 -48.03 -19.74 9.56
CA TYR A 84 -46.93 -18.92 9.04
C TYR A 84 -45.59 -19.28 9.71
N ILE A 85 -45.57 -19.34 11.05
CA ILE A 85 -44.36 -19.67 11.82
C ILE A 85 -43.94 -21.12 11.55
N ASP A 86 -44.90 -22.04 11.38
CA ASP A 86 -44.62 -23.46 11.15
C ASP A 86 -44.05 -23.72 9.74
N SER A 87 -44.45 -22.93 8.74
CA SER A 87 -44.03 -23.11 7.34
C SER A 87 -42.83 -22.25 6.94
N ILE A 88 -42.48 -21.22 7.71
CA ILE A 88 -41.40 -20.29 7.33
C ILE A 88 -40.04 -20.98 7.27
N GLU A 89 -39.78 -21.94 8.18
CA GLU A 89 -38.53 -22.69 8.21
C GLU A 89 -38.36 -23.53 6.94
N GLU A 90 -39.38 -24.28 6.55
CA GLU A 90 -39.40 -25.09 5.32
C GLU A 90 -39.30 -24.21 4.07
N LYS A 91 -39.98 -23.05 4.07
CA LYS A 91 -39.92 -22.09 2.96
C LYS A 91 -38.54 -21.46 2.79
N ILE A 92 -37.86 -21.14 3.88
CA ILE A 92 -36.47 -20.64 3.85
C ILE A 92 -35.53 -21.74 3.37
N LEU A 93 -35.63 -22.95 3.91
CA LEU A 93 -34.77 -24.09 3.56
C LEU A 93 -34.94 -24.54 2.10
N SER A 94 -36.16 -24.47 1.56
CA SER A 94 -36.43 -24.78 0.14
C SER A 94 -35.90 -23.70 -0.80
N GLN A 95 -35.97 -22.41 -0.41
CA GLN A 95 -35.36 -21.32 -1.18
C GLN A 95 -33.82 -21.32 -1.15
N LEU A 96 -33.21 -21.95 -0.15
CA LEU A 96 -31.76 -22.11 -0.04
C LEU A 96 -31.22 -23.33 -0.80
N LYS A 97 -32.08 -24.25 -1.23
CA LYS A 97 -31.70 -25.50 -1.91
C LYS A 97 -32.11 -25.49 -3.38
N GLU A 98 -31.53 -24.59 -4.16
CA GLU A 98 -31.28 -24.77 -5.60
C GLU A 98 -30.69 -23.47 -6.14
N ASP A 99 -29.43 -23.21 -5.82
CA ASP A 99 -28.55 -22.63 -6.83
C ASP A 99 -27.64 -23.76 -7.25
N ASP A 100 -27.98 -24.38 -8.38
CA ASP A 100 -27.05 -25.18 -9.15
C ASP A 100 -25.71 -24.48 -9.12
N ILE A 101 -24.71 -25.18 -8.56
CA ILE A 101 -23.32 -24.78 -8.45
C ILE A 101 -22.96 -24.00 -9.71
N VAL A 102 -22.95 -22.67 -9.61
CA VAL A 102 -22.81 -21.79 -10.78
C VAL A 102 -21.57 -22.29 -11.50
N LYS A 103 -21.67 -22.63 -12.79
CA LYS A 103 -20.56 -23.19 -13.55
C LYS A 103 -19.39 -22.21 -13.53
N VAL A 104 -18.53 -22.35 -12.52
CA VAL A 104 -17.38 -21.47 -12.33
C VAL A 104 -16.39 -21.81 -13.43
N ILE A 105 -16.29 -20.91 -14.40
CA ILE A 105 -15.25 -20.97 -15.41
C ILE A 105 -14.02 -20.34 -14.75
N PRO A 106 -12.91 -21.08 -14.58
CA PRO A 106 -11.71 -20.51 -13.98
C PRO A 106 -11.23 -19.33 -14.83
N LEU A 107 -11.11 -18.15 -14.22
CA LEU A 107 -10.72 -16.91 -14.92
C LEU A 107 -9.31 -17.00 -15.52
N PHE A 108 -8.44 -17.81 -14.92
CA PHE A 108 -7.05 -17.97 -15.35
C PHE A 108 -6.75 -19.41 -15.75
N SER A 109 -6.49 -19.61 -17.04
CA SER A 109 -5.99 -20.88 -17.58
C SER A 109 -4.48 -20.96 -17.39
N ARG A 110 -4.01 -21.93 -16.61
CA ARG A 110 -2.58 -22.15 -16.29
C ARG A 110 -1.69 -22.23 -17.54
N ARG A 111 -2.24 -22.68 -18.67
CA ARG A 111 -1.51 -22.80 -19.94
C ARG A 111 -1.08 -21.45 -20.51
N ASN A 112 -1.93 -20.42 -20.40
CA ASN A 112 -1.61 -19.09 -20.95
C ASN A 112 -0.69 -18.29 -20.01
N ILE A 113 -0.74 -18.60 -18.70
CA ILE A 113 0.14 -17.97 -17.70
C ILE A 113 1.61 -18.33 -17.96
N ILE A 114 1.91 -19.58 -18.36
CA ILE A 114 3.29 -20.01 -18.65
C ILE A 114 3.91 -19.22 -19.80
N TYR A 115 3.14 -18.91 -20.85
CA TYR A 115 3.62 -18.07 -21.95
C TYR A 115 3.76 -16.60 -21.52
N ALA A 116 2.82 -16.10 -20.72
CA ALA A 116 2.84 -14.73 -20.22
C ALA A 116 4.02 -14.45 -19.27
N THR A 117 4.43 -15.43 -18.45
CA THR A 117 5.58 -15.27 -17.54
C THR A 117 6.90 -15.12 -18.29
N GLY A 118 7.06 -15.82 -19.43
CA GLY A 118 8.25 -15.66 -20.27
C GLY A 118 8.36 -14.26 -20.87
N ILE A 119 7.24 -13.74 -21.41
CA ILE A 119 7.18 -12.37 -21.94
C ILE A 119 7.44 -11.35 -20.83
N ALA A 120 6.81 -11.52 -19.66
CA ALA A 120 7.01 -10.64 -18.52
C ALA A 120 8.47 -10.62 -18.05
N ALA A 121 9.15 -11.77 -17.99
CA ALA A 121 10.57 -11.84 -17.63
C ALA A 121 11.46 -11.08 -18.63
N MET A 122 11.20 -11.21 -19.93
CA MET A 122 11.93 -10.45 -20.96
C MET A 122 11.70 -8.94 -20.80
N VAL A 123 10.46 -8.52 -20.54
CA VAL A 123 10.13 -7.11 -20.31
C VAL A 123 10.81 -6.59 -19.05
N VAL A 124 10.84 -7.37 -17.95
CA VAL A 124 11.53 -6.99 -16.71
C VAL A 124 13.03 -6.83 -16.92
N ILE A 125 13.68 -7.75 -17.66
CA ILE A 125 15.10 -7.64 -18.00
C ILE A 125 15.34 -6.40 -18.87
N MET A 126 14.54 -6.21 -19.91
CA MET A 126 14.63 -5.06 -20.81
C MET A 126 14.46 -3.74 -20.06
N LEU A 127 13.48 -3.66 -19.17
CA LEU A 127 13.22 -2.49 -18.33
C LEU A 127 14.36 -2.30 -17.31
N GLY A 128 14.89 -3.38 -16.75
CA GLY A 128 16.02 -3.34 -15.81
C GLY A 128 17.30 -2.79 -16.43
N ILE A 129 17.60 -3.16 -17.68
CA ILE A 129 18.72 -2.59 -18.44
C ILE A 129 18.44 -1.13 -18.79
N PHE A 130 17.23 -0.82 -19.27
CA PHE A 130 16.86 0.54 -19.68
C PHE A 130 16.80 1.54 -18.52
N LEU A 131 16.46 1.09 -17.31
CA LEU A 131 16.42 1.89 -16.09
C LEU A 131 17.75 1.92 -15.32
N LYS A 132 18.71 1.05 -15.67
CA LYS A 132 20.06 1.12 -15.12
C LYS A 132 20.74 2.35 -15.74
N ASN A 133 20.71 3.46 -15.00
CA ASN A 133 21.56 4.60 -15.31
C ASN A 133 23.01 4.14 -15.32
N SER A 134 23.79 4.65 -16.28
CA SER A 134 25.21 4.37 -16.39
C SER A 134 25.88 4.76 -15.08
N ASP A 135 26.28 3.78 -14.28
CA ASP A 135 27.35 3.99 -13.31
C ASP A 135 28.54 4.50 -14.13
N ASP A 136 29.10 5.64 -13.72
CA ASP A 136 30.29 6.19 -14.35
C ASP A 136 31.38 5.10 -14.31
N LEU A 137 31.90 4.71 -15.47
CA LEU A 137 32.96 3.71 -15.58
C LEU A 137 34.26 4.34 -15.09
N SER A 138 34.37 4.54 -13.78
CA SER A 138 35.58 5.00 -13.12
C SER A 138 36.56 3.85 -12.98
N ILE A 139 37.85 4.15 -13.13
CA ILE A 139 38.95 3.19 -12.94
C ILE A 139 38.89 2.56 -11.52
N ASP A 140 38.36 3.29 -10.55
CA ASP A 140 38.16 2.84 -9.16
C ASP A 140 37.19 1.64 -9.03
N ASN A 141 36.33 1.42 -10.02
CA ASN A 141 35.35 0.33 -10.04
C ASN A 141 35.81 -0.88 -10.87
N LEU A 142 37.07 -0.89 -11.32
CA LEU A 142 37.60 -1.95 -12.16
C LEU A 142 38.14 -3.09 -11.30
N ASP A 143 37.62 -4.29 -11.52
CA ASP A 143 38.11 -5.49 -10.83
C ASP A 143 39.54 -5.82 -11.29
N ILE A 144 40.43 -6.10 -10.33
CA ILE A 144 41.83 -6.45 -10.60
C ILE A 144 41.96 -7.67 -11.54
N GLU A 145 41.08 -8.66 -11.39
CA GLU A 145 41.05 -9.86 -12.23
C GLU A 145 40.72 -9.53 -13.70
N LEU A 146 39.88 -8.52 -13.94
CA LEU A 146 39.56 -8.05 -15.28
C LEU A 146 40.76 -7.33 -15.90
N VAL A 147 41.47 -6.50 -15.12
CA VAL A 147 42.68 -5.80 -15.57
C VAL A 147 43.78 -6.79 -15.91
N GLU A 148 44.02 -7.75 -15.04
CA GLU A 148 45.03 -8.80 -15.24
C GLU A 148 44.74 -9.59 -16.52
N SER A 149 43.49 -10.05 -16.71
CA SER A 149 43.09 -10.76 -17.92
C SER A 149 43.23 -9.91 -19.18
N TYR A 150 42.97 -8.61 -19.11
CA TYR A 150 43.13 -7.69 -20.22
C TYR A 150 44.61 -7.48 -20.59
N LEU A 151 45.49 -7.31 -19.59
CA LEU A 151 46.92 -7.15 -19.80
C LEU A 151 47.56 -8.43 -20.35
N GLU A 152 47.19 -9.60 -19.83
CA GLU A 152 47.66 -10.91 -20.32
C GLU A 152 47.25 -11.15 -21.78
N GLN A 153 46.06 -10.69 -22.19
CA GLN A 153 45.61 -10.80 -23.57
C GLN A 153 46.35 -9.85 -24.54
N GLN A 154 46.81 -8.69 -24.05
CA GLN A 154 47.39 -7.64 -24.90
C GLN A 154 48.88 -7.84 -25.20
N ASP A 155 49.50 -8.92 -24.73
CA ASP A 155 50.92 -9.26 -24.95
C ASP A 155 51.85 -8.07 -24.68
N ILE A 156 51.55 -7.31 -23.62
CA ILE A 156 52.27 -6.09 -23.25
C ILE A 156 53.52 -6.49 -22.48
N ASP A 157 54.68 -6.19 -23.04
CA ASP A 157 55.96 -6.44 -22.37
C ASP A 157 56.27 -5.33 -21.34
N THR A 158 57.20 -5.63 -20.42
CA THR A 158 57.64 -4.68 -19.39
C THR A 158 58.22 -3.40 -19.97
N TYR A 159 58.85 -3.49 -21.14
CA TYR A 159 59.39 -2.32 -21.85
C TYR A 159 58.27 -1.41 -22.38
N ASP A 160 57.16 -1.99 -22.84
CA ASP A 160 56.01 -1.23 -23.31
C ASP A 160 55.35 -0.48 -22.15
N LEU A 161 55.20 -1.12 -20.98
CA LEU A 161 54.75 -0.44 -19.76
C LEU A 161 55.68 0.69 -19.33
N ALA A 162 57.00 0.45 -19.37
CA ALA A 162 57.99 1.48 -19.03
C ALA A 162 57.94 2.68 -19.98
N SER A 163 57.62 2.47 -21.25
CA SER A 163 57.47 3.54 -22.24
C SER A 163 56.26 4.46 -22.00
N LEU A 164 55.27 3.97 -21.23
CA LEU A 164 54.08 4.72 -20.87
C LEU A 164 54.28 5.57 -19.61
N LEU A 165 55.34 5.31 -18.84
CA LEU A 165 55.71 6.11 -17.67
C LEU A 165 56.47 7.37 -18.10
N SER A 166 56.02 8.52 -17.60
CA SER A 166 56.71 9.80 -17.79
C SER A 166 57.72 10.05 -16.69
N GLU A 167 58.68 10.96 -16.93
CA GLU A 167 59.65 11.37 -15.90
C GLU A 167 58.97 11.93 -14.64
N GLU A 168 57.79 12.54 -14.79
CA GLU A 168 56.95 13.01 -13.69
C GLU A 168 56.40 11.86 -12.83
N ASP A 169 56.08 10.71 -13.45
CA ASP A 169 55.55 9.53 -12.77
C ASP A 169 56.64 8.81 -11.94
N LEU A 170 57.91 9.01 -12.29
CA LEU A 170 59.08 8.43 -11.63
C LEU A 170 59.66 9.32 -10.53
N THR A 171 58.98 10.42 -10.18
CA THR A 171 59.41 11.28 -9.09
C THR A 171 59.21 10.61 -7.74
N ASP A 172 60.07 10.95 -6.77
CA ASP A 172 59.98 10.44 -5.39
C ASP A 172 58.60 10.70 -4.75
N GLU A 173 57.94 11.80 -5.14
CA GLU A 173 56.59 12.16 -4.70
C GLU A 173 55.52 11.23 -5.31
N SER A 174 55.61 10.94 -6.61
CA SER A 174 54.70 10.02 -7.31
C SER A 174 54.84 8.57 -6.84
N LEU A 175 56.09 8.12 -6.66
CA LEU A 175 56.39 6.77 -6.18
C LEU A 175 56.15 6.59 -4.67
N GLY A 176 55.73 7.65 -3.96
CA GLY A 176 55.51 7.61 -2.52
C GLY A 176 56.76 7.30 -1.71
N ILE A 177 57.94 7.49 -2.29
CA ILE A 177 59.24 7.30 -1.65
C ILE A 177 59.53 8.55 -0.82
N ILE A 178 58.74 8.73 0.24
CA ILE A 178 58.87 9.86 1.15
C ILE A 178 59.39 9.32 2.48
N ASN A 179 60.72 9.36 2.63
CA ASN A 179 61.46 9.12 3.87
C ASN A 179 61.30 7.71 4.47
N ASP A 180 61.71 6.66 3.75
CA ASP A 180 61.97 5.38 4.38
C ASP A 180 63.44 4.97 4.27
N ASP A 181 63.90 4.33 5.33
CA ASP A 181 65.28 4.02 5.70
C ASP A 181 65.86 2.94 4.77
N PHE A 182 65.98 3.25 3.48
CA PHE A 182 66.62 2.37 2.50
C PHE A 182 68.09 2.25 2.87
N SER A 183 68.39 1.31 3.76
CA SER A 183 69.74 1.10 4.25
C SER A 183 70.62 0.67 3.07
N GLU A 184 71.79 1.29 2.98
CA GLU A 184 72.79 0.96 1.96
C GLU A 184 73.14 -0.54 2.00
N GLU A 185 73.11 -1.17 3.18
CA GLU A 185 73.30 -2.61 3.38
C GLU A 185 72.22 -3.46 2.70
N SER A 186 70.94 -3.08 2.80
CA SER A 186 69.84 -3.83 2.14
C SER A 186 69.88 -3.68 0.62
N LEU A 187 70.32 -2.52 0.13
CA LEU A 187 70.52 -2.31 -1.31
C LEU A 187 71.74 -3.08 -1.81
N GLU A 188 72.83 -3.08 -1.05
CA GLU A 188 74.06 -3.82 -1.36
C GLU A 188 73.77 -5.33 -1.44
N ASP A 189 73.10 -5.90 -0.45
CA ASP A 189 72.70 -7.32 -0.46
C ASP A 189 71.82 -7.65 -1.66
N TYR A 190 70.82 -6.82 -1.96
CA TYR A 190 69.94 -7.04 -3.10
C TYR A 190 70.69 -7.00 -4.43
N LEU A 191 71.61 -6.04 -4.61
CA LEU A 191 72.43 -5.92 -5.80
C LEU A 191 73.44 -7.07 -5.92
N ILE A 192 74.02 -7.55 -4.81
CA ILE A 192 74.91 -8.71 -4.84
C ILE A 192 74.15 -9.98 -5.22
N ASP A 193 72.93 -10.16 -4.71
CA ASP A 193 72.14 -11.37 -4.94
C ASP A 193 71.46 -11.41 -6.33
N ASN A 194 71.14 -10.24 -6.90
CA ASN A 194 70.30 -10.15 -8.09
C ASN A 194 70.95 -9.40 -9.27
N ALA A 195 71.99 -8.60 -9.06
CA ALA A 195 72.69 -7.90 -10.13
C ALA A 195 73.96 -8.66 -10.55
N ASN A 196 74.10 -8.86 -11.85
CA ASN A 196 75.26 -9.52 -12.42
C ASN A 196 76.36 -8.47 -12.64
N ILE A 197 77.37 -8.45 -11.78
CA ILE A 197 78.41 -7.40 -11.73
C ILE A 197 79.16 -7.28 -13.07
N GLU A 198 79.30 -8.38 -13.82
CA GLU A 198 79.96 -8.38 -15.14
C GLU A 198 79.20 -7.52 -16.17
N ASP A 199 77.86 -7.51 -16.13
CA ASP A 199 77.02 -6.75 -17.07
C ASP A 199 77.05 -5.23 -16.79
N ILE A 200 77.48 -4.81 -15.58
CA ILE A 200 77.56 -3.40 -15.17
C ILE A 200 78.93 -2.78 -15.54
N ILE A 201 79.98 -3.60 -15.58
CA ILE A 201 81.36 -3.14 -15.81
C ILE A 201 81.70 -3.04 -17.31
N GLU A 202 80.99 -3.75 -18.19
CA GLU A 202 81.20 -3.71 -19.65
C GLU A 202 80.47 -2.55 -20.38
N GLN A 203 79.83 -1.61 -19.67
CA GLN A 203 79.14 -0.45 -20.26
C GLN A 203 79.94 0.87 -20.18
#